data_AF-A0A371I2F0-F1
#
_entry.id   AF-A0A371I2F0-F1
#
_cell.length_a   1.000
_cell.length_b   1.000
_cell.length_c   1.000
_cell.angle_alpha   90.00
_cell.angle_beta   90.00
_cell.angle_gamma   90.00
#
_symmetry.space_group_name_H-M   'P 1'
#
loop_
_entity.id
_entity.type
_entity.pdbx_description
1 polymer ?
#
loop_
_entity_poly.entity_id
_entity_poly.type
_entity_poly.pdbx_seq_one_letter_code
_entity_poly.pdbx_strand_id
1 'polypeptide(L)'
;QTLAVASAIFSQQLFVLVNKHQHNNVIPNGHFRKHWQNYVKTWFNQPARKTRRRLARQKKAVKIFPRPTAGPLRPIVHGQTLKYNMKVRAGRGFSLEELKHFSSFLPGQTA
;
A
#
# COMPACT_ATOMS: atom_id res chain seq x y z
N GLN A 1 -24.83 -6.14 64.52
CA GLN A 1 -24.73 -7.15 63.43
C GLN A 1 -25.43 -6.69 62.15
N THR A 2 -26.57 -6.00 62.22
CA THR A 2 -27.34 -5.47 61.06
C THR A 2 -26.61 -4.38 60.23
N LEU A 3 -25.85 -3.48 60.87
CA LEU A 3 -25.12 -2.40 60.16
C LEU A 3 -23.94 -2.90 59.31
N ALA A 4 -23.28 -3.99 59.72
CA ALA A 4 -22.15 -4.57 58.98
C ALA A 4 -22.62 -5.31 57.71
N VAL A 5 -23.83 -5.89 57.74
CA VAL A 5 -24.44 -6.54 56.57
C VAL A 5 -24.91 -5.49 55.56
N ALA A 6 -25.48 -4.37 56.03
CA ALA A 6 -25.90 -3.27 55.17
C ALA A 6 -24.73 -2.57 54.46
N SER A 7 -23.59 -2.35 55.14
CA SER A 7 -22.39 -1.78 54.51
C SER A 7 -21.72 -2.74 53.52
N ALA A 8 -21.73 -4.04 53.80
CA ALA A 8 -21.21 -5.07 52.88
C ALA A 8 -22.07 -5.23 51.61
N ILE A 9 -23.39 -5.09 51.72
CA ILE A 9 -24.28 -5.08 50.55
C ILE A 9 -24.13 -3.77 49.76
N PHE A 10 -24.02 -2.62 50.41
CA PHE A 10 -23.77 -1.34 49.75
C PHE A 10 -22.41 -1.30 49.03
N SER A 11 -21.37 -1.91 49.63
CA SER A 11 -20.04 -2.04 49.00
C SER A 11 -20.03 -3.01 47.83
N GLN A 12 -20.73 -4.15 47.92
CA GLN A 12 -20.86 -5.09 46.79
C GLN A 12 -21.69 -4.50 45.64
N GLN A 13 -22.75 -3.73 45.95
CA GLN A 13 -23.58 -3.06 44.95
C GLN A 13 -22.81 -1.94 44.22
N LEU A 14 -21.93 -1.23 44.92
CA LEU A 14 -21.08 -0.17 44.33
C LEU A 14 -19.94 -0.74 43.47
N PHE A 15 -19.41 -1.92 43.78
CA PHE A 15 -18.30 -2.56 43.05
C PHE A 15 -18.70 -3.08 41.66
N VAL A 16 -19.94 -3.55 41.48
CA VAL A 16 -20.45 -4.02 40.18
C VAL A 16 -20.76 -2.85 39.22
N LEU A 17 -21.07 -1.66 39.74
CA LEU A 17 -21.44 -0.48 38.93
C LEU A 17 -20.25 0.26 38.27
N VAL A 18 -19.00 -0.10 38.58
CA VAL A 18 -17.80 0.61 38.07
C VAL A 18 -17.18 -0.06 36.83
N ASN A 19 -17.52 -1.32 36.51
CA ASN A 19 -16.86 -2.06 35.43
C ASN A 19 -17.72 -2.15 34.16
N LYS A 20 -17.57 -1.16 33.27
CA LYS A 20 -18.17 -1.13 31.91
C LYS A 20 -17.45 -2.06 30.92
N HIS A 21 -16.97 -3.20 31.38
CA HIS A 21 -16.39 -4.25 30.54
C HIS A 21 -17.05 -5.57 30.90
N GLN A 22 -17.89 -6.08 29.99
CA GLN A 22 -18.76 -7.24 30.27
C GLN A 22 -17.95 -8.55 30.40
N HIS A 23 -16.78 -8.65 29.76
CA HIS A 23 -15.91 -9.84 29.75
C HIS A 23 -14.42 -9.47 29.59
N ASN A 24 -13.54 -10.48 29.72
CA ASN A 24 -12.11 -10.39 29.43
C ASN A 24 -11.85 -10.30 27.91
N ASN A 25 -12.15 -9.15 27.32
CA ASN A 25 -11.99 -8.87 25.90
C ASN A 25 -10.74 -8.01 25.67
N VAL A 26 -10.16 -8.14 24.47
CA VAL A 26 -9.07 -7.26 24.02
C VAL A 26 -9.51 -5.80 24.10
N ILE A 27 -8.64 -4.95 24.64
CA ILE A 27 -8.89 -3.51 24.76
C ILE A 27 -9.18 -2.95 23.35
N PRO A 28 -10.35 -2.31 23.14
CA PRO A 28 -10.73 -1.84 21.81
C PRO A 28 -9.80 -0.70 21.34
N ASN A 29 -9.05 -0.96 20.28
CA ASN A 29 -8.14 -0.03 19.60
C ASN A 29 -8.77 0.50 18.29
N GLY A 30 -9.96 1.09 18.40
CA GLY A 30 -10.70 1.63 17.25
C GLY A 30 -10.27 3.05 16.91
N HIS A 31 -9.70 3.28 15.72
CA HIS A 31 -9.31 4.62 15.25
C HIS A 31 -10.49 5.40 14.64
N PHE A 32 -11.63 5.47 15.35
CA PHE A 32 -12.89 6.07 14.88
C PHE A 32 -13.26 7.39 15.58
N ARG A 33 -12.30 8.04 16.24
CA ARG A 33 -12.51 9.27 17.03
C ARG A 33 -12.71 10.53 16.18
N LYS A 34 -12.35 10.49 14.89
CA LYS A 34 -12.48 11.61 13.93
C LYS A 34 -13.75 11.46 13.10
N HIS A 35 -14.14 12.51 12.37
CA HIS A 35 -15.24 12.49 11.39
C HIS A 35 -14.86 11.66 10.14
N TRP A 36 -14.69 10.35 10.32
CA TRP A 36 -14.24 9.41 9.27
C TRP A 36 -15.31 9.16 8.20
N GLN A 37 -16.59 9.29 8.55
CA GLN A 37 -17.72 9.02 7.67
C GLN A 37 -17.70 9.91 6.40
N ASN A 38 -17.20 11.14 6.51
CA ASN A 38 -17.09 12.08 5.39
C ASN A 38 -16.02 11.67 4.36
N TYR A 39 -15.10 10.78 4.72
CA TYR A 39 -13.94 10.40 3.89
C TYR A 39 -13.95 8.92 3.51
N VAL A 40 -15.14 8.30 3.50
CA VAL A 40 -15.31 6.90 3.07
C VAL A 40 -15.09 6.80 1.56
N LYS A 41 -13.95 6.21 1.17
CA LYS A 41 -13.65 5.92 -0.23
C LYS A 41 -14.33 4.60 -0.64
N THR A 42 -15.41 4.71 -1.41
CA THR A 42 -16.07 3.54 -2.00
C THR A 42 -15.40 3.11 -3.31
N TRP A 43 -15.52 1.82 -3.65
CA TRP A 43 -14.83 1.20 -4.80
C TRP A 43 -15.79 0.74 -5.91
N PHE A 44 -17.04 1.23 -5.95
CA PHE A 44 -18.04 0.86 -6.96
C PHE A 44 -17.60 1.16 -8.40
N ASN A 45 -16.73 2.16 -8.59
CA ASN A 45 -16.20 2.54 -9.89
C ASN A 45 -15.03 1.65 -10.38
N GLN A 46 -14.60 0.66 -9.60
CA GLN A 46 -13.49 -0.24 -9.94
C GLN A 46 -13.63 -0.93 -11.32
N PRO A 47 -14.77 -1.53 -11.70
CA PRO A 47 -14.96 -2.12 -13.04
C PRO A 47 -14.84 -1.06 -14.15
N ALA A 48 -15.47 0.11 -13.99
CA ALA A 48 -15.35 1.20 -14.95
C ALA A 48 -13.90 1.69 -15.10
N ARG A 49 -13.13 1.77 -14.00
CA ARG A 49 -11.69 2.10 -14.04
C ARG A 49 -10.87 1.05 -14.77
N LYS A 50 -11.21 -0.25 -14.64
CA LYS A 50 -10.54 -1.34 -15.36
C LYS A 50 -10.77 -1.22 -16.87
N THR A 51 -12.02 -1.03 -17.30
CA THR A 51 -12.37 -0.85 -18.72
C THR A 51 -11.70 0.39 -19.30
N ARG A 52 -11.73 1.53 -18.59
CA ARG A 52 -11.07 2.77 -19.02
C ARG A 52 -9.56 2.60 -19.21
N ARG A 53 -8.86 1.96 -18.26
CA ARG A 53 -7.41 1.68 -18.37
C ARG A 53 -7.11 0.73 -19.54
N ARG A 54 -7.97 -0.25 -19.81
CA ARG A 54 -7.83 -1.16 -20.96
C ARG A 54 -7.94 -0.40 -22.29
N LEU A 55 -9.01 0.39 -22.47
CA LEU A 55 -9.22 1.17 -23.69
C LEU A 55 -8.08 2.17 -23.93
N ALA A 56 -7.59 2.84 -22.88
CA ALA A 56 -6.45 3.74 -23.00
C ALA A 56 -5.16 3.02 -23.46
N ARG A 57 -4.90 1.81 -22.96
CA ARG A 57 -3.76 0.99 -23.42
C ARG A 57 -3.92 0.55 -24.88
N GLN A 58 -5.12 0.16 -25.30
CA GLN A 58 -5.39 -0.21 -26.70
C GLN A 58 -5.20 0.98 -27.65
N LYS A 59 -5.77 2.14 -27.32
CA LYS A 59 -5.57 3.38 -28.10
C LYS A 59 -4.10 3.75 -28.21
N LYS A 60 -3.34 3.61 -27.12
CA LYS A 60 -1.88 3.83 -27.11
C LYS A 60 -1.15 2.83 -28.03
N ALA A 61 -1.52 1.55 -28.00
CA ALA A 61 -0.89 0.52 -28.82
C ALA A 61 -1.07 0.79 -30.32
N VAL A 62 -2.30 1.09 -30.75
CA VAL A 62 -2.61 1.42 -32.15
C VAL A 62 -1.81 2.64 -32.62
N LYS A 63 -1.66 3.67 -31.77
CA LYS A 63 -0.88 4.88 -32.11
C LYS A 63 0.62 4.63 -32.25
N ILE A 64 1.19 3.67 -31.51
CA ILE A 64 2.64 3.44 -31.42
C ILE A 64 3.12 2.37 -32.42
N PHE A 65 2.20 1.59 -32.99
CA PHE A 65 2.52 0.59 -34.01
C PHE A 65 3.39 1.18 -35.13
N PRO A 66 4.55 0.57 -35.48
CA PRO A 66 5.00 -0.81 -35.24
C PRO A 66 5.81 -1.04 -33.95
N ARG A 67 6.05 -0.02 -33.13
CA ARG A 67 6.90 -0.14 -31.94
C ARG A 67 6.19 -0.89 -30.80
N PRO A 68 6.92 -1.62 -29.93
CA PRO A 68 6.31 -2.36 -28.83
C PRO A 68 5.65 -1.45 -27.80
N THR A 69 4.46 -1.85 -27.30
CA THR A 69 3.66 -1.04 -26.36
C THR A 69 4.20 -1.03 -24.92
N ALA A 70 5.06 -2.00 -24.57
CA ALA A 70 5.64 -2.16 -23.23
C ALA A 70 6.55 -0.99 -22.80
N GLY A 71 6.92 -0.11 -23.74
CA GLY A 71 7.79 1.03 -23.50
C GLY A 71 9.25 0.74 -23.83
N PRO A 72 10.18 1.64 -23.44
CA PRO A 72 11.61 1.45 -23.68
C PRO A 72 12.19 0.34 -22.80
N LEU A 73 13.34 -0.20 -23.22
CA LEU A 73 14.12 -1.16 -22.44
C LEU A 73 14.51 -0.57 -21.08
N ARG A 74 14.52 -1.42 -20.06
CA ARG A 74 14.80 -1.04 -18.66
C ARG A 74 15.95 -1.88 -18.12
N PRO A 75 16.91 -1.30 -17.36
CA PRO A 75 18.02 -2.05 -16.80
C PRO A 75 17.59 -2.93 -15.63
N ILE A 76 18.43 -3.91 -15.32
CA ILE A 76 18.32 -4.77 -14.14
C ILE A 76 18.97 -4.07 -12.95
N VAL A 77 18.24 -3.90 -11.83
CA VAL A 77 18.73 -3.20 -10.64
C VAL A 77 18.34 -3.95 -9.36
N HIS A 78 19.26 -4.01 -8.39
CA HIS A 78 19.04 -4.61 -7.07
C HIS A 78 18.29 -3.69 -6.09
N GLY A 79 17.71 -4.30 -5.04
CA GLY A 79 17.16 -3.56 -3.89
C GLY A 79 18.23 -2.84 -3.08
N GLN A 80 17.91 -1.67 -2.52
CA GLN A 80 18.88 -0.86 -1.76
C GLN A 80 19.15 -1.41 -0.35
N THR A 81 18.13 -1.99 0.29
CA THR A 81 18.20 -2.48 1.67
C THR A 81 18.70 -3.92 1.73
N LEU A 82 19.37 -4.31 2.81
CA LEU A 82 19.83 -5.69 3.06
C LEU A 82 18.75 -6.75 2.80
N LYS A 83 17.54 -6.53 3.32
CA LYS A 83 16.39 -7.45 3.14
C LYS A 83 16.02 -7.74 1.67
N TYR A 84 16.30 -6.81 0.75
CA TYR A 84 15.87 -6.89 -0.65
C TYR A 84 17.03 -6.87 -1.64
N ASN A 85 18.28 -6.89 -1.18
CA ASN A 85 19.45 -6.84 -2.05
C ASN A 85 19.50 -8.06 -3.01
N MET A 86 19.07 -9.23 -2.54
CA MET A 86 19.00 -10.44 -3.35
C MET A 86 17.93 -10.38 -4.45
N LYS A 87 16.98 -9.43 -4.39
CA LYS A 87 15.90 -9.31 -5.37
C LYS A 87 16.28 -8.35 -6.49
N VAL A 88 16.15 -8.82 -7.71
CA VAL A 88 16.34 -8.04 -8.94
C VAL A 88 15.00 -7.47 -9.42
N ARG A 89 15.01 -6.23 -9.91
CA ARG A 89 13.85 -5.54 -10.52
C ARG A 89 14.25 -4.70 -11.73
N ALA A 90 13.27 -4.38 -12.57
CA ALA A 90 13.46 -3.41 -13.64
C ALA A 90 13.63 -1.98 -13.07
N GLY A 91 14.79 -1.37 -13.31
CA GLY A 91 15.15 -0.01 -12.90
C GLY A 91 14.43 1.08 -13.69
N ARG A 92 14.87 2.34 -13.55
CA ARG A 92 14.26 3.49 -14.25
C ARG A 92 14.75 3.62 -15.70
N GLY A 93 16.06 3.59 -15.88
CA GLY A 93 16.79 3.78 -17.14
C GLY A 93 18.28 3.51 -16.92
N PHE A 94 19.02 3.30 -18.01
CA PHE A 94 20.45 2.98 -18.01
C PHE A 94 21.31 4.16 -17.54
N SER A 95 22.48 3.87 -16.97
CA SER A 95 23.46 4.90 -16.62
C SER A 95 24.17 5.46 -17.86
N LEU A 96 24.77 6.64 -17.74
CA LEU A 96 25.51 7.24 -18.86
C LEU A 96 26.77 6.44 -19.19
N GLU A 97 27.41 5.84 -18.19
CA GLU A 97 28.56 4.96 -18.37
C GLU A 97 28.17 3.70 -19.15
N GLU A 98 27.06 3.07 -18.79
CA GLU A 98 26.51 1.91 -19.50
C GLU A 98 26.24 2.27 -20.98
N LEU A 99 25.56 3.39 -21.23
CA LEU A 99 25.24 3.84 -22.59
C LEU A 99 26.49 4.16 -23.41
N LYS A 100 27.49 4.82 -22.81
CA LYS A 100 28.77 5.09 -23.46
C LYS A 100 29.48 3.78 -23.82
N HIS A 101 29.53 2.82 -22.90
CA HIS A 101 30.14 1.52 -23.14
C HIS A 101 29.47 0.78 -24.31
N PHE A 102 28.14 0.79 -24.38
CA PHE A 102 27.40 0.23 -25.52
C PHE A 102 27.73 0.96 -26.83
N SER A 103 27.82 2.30 -26.82
CA SER A 103 28.15 3.08 -28.03
C SER A 103 29.59 2.89 -28.50
N SER A 104 30.55 2.73 -27.58
CA SER A 104 31.96 2.53 -27.93
C SER A 104 32.27 1.17 -28.55
N PHE A 105 31.36 0.20 -28.40
CA PHE A 105 31.51 -1.16 -28.93
C PHE A 105 30.98 -1.31 -30.37
N LEU A 106 30.34 -0.29 -30.93
CA LEU A 106 29.95 -0.28 -32.35
C LEU A 106 31.11 0.31 -33.18
N PRO A 107 31.89 -0.51 -33.91
CA PRO A 107 32.88 0.04 -34.84
C PRO A 107 32.11 0.75 -35.96
N GLY A 108 32.22 2.09 -36.02
CA GLY A 108 31.74 2.84 -37.19
C GLY A 108 31.03 4.17 -36.96
N GLN A 109 31.06 4.79 -35.78
CA GLN A 109 30.60 6.19 -35.67
C GLN A 109 31.60 7.06 -34.90
N THR A 110 32.66 7.45 -35.61
CA THR A 110 33.32 8.74 -35.43
C THR A 110 32.70 9.72 -36.43
N ALA A 111 31.91 10.67 -35.93
CA ALA A 111 31.68 12.02 -36.48
C ALA A 111 30.96 12.86 -35.42
#